data_AF-A0AAU1XHP9-F1
#
_entry.id   AF-A0AAU1XHP9-F1
#
_cell.length_a   1.000
_cell.length_b   1.000
_cell.length_c   1.000
_cell.angle_alpha   90.00
_cell.angle_beta   90.00
_cell.angle_gamma   90.00
#
_symmetry.space_group_name_H-M   'P 1'
#
loop_
_entity.id
_entity.type
_entity.pdbx_description
1 polymer ?
#
loop_
_entity_poly.entity_id
_entity_poly.type
_entity_poly.pdbx_seq_one_letter_code
_entity_poly.pdbx_strand_id
1 'polypeptide(L)'
;MSTTDSGATRPGLTDAGAADPEAADPDEADPDEAAARARLDRALDRLAVTFRGMTARADEVQCDCHWGSAEELARLKVPDTELDPDLLHLAWSTPDWSDHGAVLRRVLPQFARELTAGLGAHAYAIDHVGTSFERGEWQQWPAEQSAAVGEFLHAWWAHTLRTPDPAFPAEDLLPLCREASGALGPWLAVWEAAEGPVADRHLAETLDSWTTQLLVGYLPWFSRSSTWEEDEAVHDELTSWFARHAPARLRAHGASEELLEDVRLLGLPGPVREADPHWQVVRRRIRAAADRAAQAAATPPPAAPAAPPAPEPDRTAAPG
;
A
#
# COMPACT_ATOMS: atom_id res chain seq x y z
N MET A 1 -23.22 71.30 53.16
CA MET A 1 -21.99 70.70 52.62
C MET A 1 -22.46 69.83 51.46
N SER A 2 -22.68 70.36 50.25
CA SER A 2 -21.68 70.84 49.27
C SER A 2 -20.68 69.70 48.98
N THR A 3 -20.43 69.24 47.75
CA THR A 3 -20.51 69.90 46.43
C THR A 3 -20.20 68.85 45.33
N THR A 4 -20.79 69.03 44.12
CA THR A 4 -20.29 68.77 42.72
C THR A 4 -19.67 67.42 42.33
N ASP A 5 -20.12 66.71 41.28
CA ASP A 5 -20.29 67.02 39.83
C ASP A 5 -18.98 67.06 39.00
N SER A 6 -19.10 66.57 37.75
CA SER A 6 -18.22 66.65 36.58
C SER A 6 -17.19 65.54 36.27
N GLY A 7 -17.59 64.65 35.35
CA GLY A 7 -17.06 64.50 33.99
C GLY A 7 -15.55 64.31 33.74
N ALA A 8 -15.19 63.17 33.12
CA ALA A 8 -14.11 63.05 32.12
C ALA A 8 -14.18 61.65 31.45
N THR A 9 -14.54 61.58 30.16
CA THR A 9 -13.63 61.38 29.02
C THR A 9 -13.17 59.93 28.82
N ARG A 10 -13.78 59.26 27.83
CA ARG A 10 -13.27 58.05 27.18
C ARG A 10 -11.92 58.32 26.50
N PRO A 11 -10.93 57.43 26.64
CA PRO A 11 -9.98 57.16 25.57
C PRO A 11 -10.34 55.81 24.92
N GLY A 12 -10.42 55.83 23.58
CA GLY A 12 -10.49 54.61 22.79
C GLY A 12 -9.24 53.76 23.02
N LEU A 13 -9.45 52.48 23.29
CA LEU A 13 -8.41 51.48 23.12
C LEU A 13 -8.79 50.65 21.90
N THR A 14 -7.89 50.72 20.94
CA THR A 14 -7.91 50.12 19.63
C THR A 14 -8.18 48.63 19.68
N ASP A 15 -9.13 48.25 18.83
CA ASP A 15 -9.35 46.93 18.27
C ASP A 15 -8.02 46.33 17.82
N ALA A 16 -7.43 45.47 18.66
CA ALA A 16 -6.32 44.63 18.26
C ALA A 16 -6.93 43.47 17.48
N GLY A 17 -7.01 43.66 16.17
CA GLY A 17 -7.43 42.63 15.23
C GLY A 17 -6.71 41.33 15.57
N ALA A 18 -7.50 40.31 15.91
CA ALA A 18 -7.11 38.95 15.69
C ALA A 18 -6.75 38.86 14.21
N ALA A 19 -5.46 38.81 13.91
CA ALA A 19 -5.01 38.31 12.63
C ALA A 19 -5.52 36.87 12.59
N ASP A 20 -6.57 36.66 11.80
CA ASP A 20 -6.90 35.33 11.29
C ASP A 20 -5.59 34.70 10.83
N PRO A 21 -5.26 33.46 11.26
CA PRO A 21 -4.23 32.72 10.60
C PRO A 21 -4.70 32.58 9.16
N GLU A 22 -4.03 33.32 8.28
CA GLU A 22 -4.11 33.22 6.83
C GLU A 22 -4.15 31.73 6.50
N ALA A 23 -5.35 31.23 6.20
CA ALA A 23 -5.57 29.87 5.80
C ALA A 23 -4.72 29.69 4.55
N ALA A 24 -3.61 28.97 4.69
CA ALA A 24 -2.79 28.57 3.56
C ALA A 24 -3.74 28.01 2.50
N ASP A 25 -3.66 28.58 1.30
CA ASP A 25 -4.52 28.23 0.19
C ASP A 25 -4.41 26.71 -0.02
N PRO A 26 -5.48 25.92 0.18
CA PRO A 26 -5.41 24.46 0.13
C PRO A 26 -5.15 23.89 -1.28
N ASP A 27 -4.86 24.76 -2.27
CA ASP A 27 -4.76 24.43 -3.68
C ASP A 27 -3.37 24.71 -4.29
N GLU A 28 -2.40 25.24 -3.52
CA GLU A 28 -1.01 25.29 -3.99
C GLU A 28 -0.32 23.96 -3.69
N ALA A 29 -0.50 23.01 -4.61
CA ALA A 29 0.13 21.70 -4.55
C ALA A 29 1.63 21.82 -4.24
N ASP A 30 2.10 21.02 -3.27
CA ASP A 30 3.51 20.98 -2.88
C ASP A 30 4.38 20.77 -4.13
N PRO A 31 5.34 21.66 -4.44
CA PRO A 31 6.18 21.55 -5.63
C PRO A 31 6.90 20.20 -5.71
N ASP A 32 7.22 19.57 -4.58
CA ASP A 32 7.84 18.26 -4.56
C ASP A 32 6.84 17.13 -4.89
N GLU A 33 5.58 17.24 -4.44
CA GLU A 33 4.51 16.31 -4.80
C GLU A 33 4.24 16.39 -6.32
N ALA A 34 4.14 17.60 -6.86
CA ALA A 34 3.96 17.83 -8.28
C ALA A 34 5.13 17.26 -9.11
N ALA A 35 6.38 17.44 -8.64
CA ALA A 35 7.55 16.85 -9.27
C ALA A 35 7.54 15.31 -9.22
N ALA A 36 7.11 14.71 -8.10
CA ALA A 36 6.99 13.27 -7.95
C ALA A 36 5.89 12.70 -8.86
N ARG A 37 4.72 13.36 -8.96
CA ARG A 37 3.67 13.01 -9.91
C ARG A 37 4.19 13.05 -11.35
N ALA A 38 4.85 14.13 -11.75
CA ALA A 38 5.41 14.27 -13.10
C ALA A 38 6.52 13.24 -13.40
N ARG A 39 7.23 12.73 -12.37
CA ARG A 39 8.17 11.61 -12.53
C ARG A 39 7.44 10.30 -12.77
N LEU A 40 6.37 10.02 -12.01
CA LEU A 40 5.55 8.82 -12.17
C LEU A 40 4.91 8.78 -13.57
N ASP A 41 4.33 9.88 -14.04
CA ASP A 41 3.70 9.96 -15.36
C ASP A 41 4.71 9.63 -16.48
N ARG A 42 5.92 10.19 -16.39
CA ARG A 42 7.00 9.88 -17.34
C ARG A 42 7.44 8.42 -17.28
N ALA A 43 7.45 7.81 -16.10
CA ALA A 43 7.79 6.40 -15.95
C ALA A 43 6.71 5.49 -16.57
N LEU A 44 5.43 5.82 -16.40
CA LEU A 44 4.30 5.13 -17.04
C LEU A 44 4.36 5.24 -18.57
N ASP A 45 4.65 6.43 -19.10
CA ASP A 45 4.85 6.64 -20.54
C ASP A 45 6.03 5.82 -21.07
N ARG A 46 7.13 5.78 -20.31
CA ARG A 46 8.31 4.98 -20.67
C ARG A 46 7.99 3.49 -20.70
N LEU A 47 7.22 2.97 -19.74
CA LEU A 47 6.73 1.59 -19.79
C LEU A 47 5.92 1.34 -21.07
N ALA A 48 4.99 2.23 -21.40
CA ALA A 48 4.15 2.09 -22.59
C ALA A 48 4.93 2.11 -23.91
N VAL A 49 6.02 2.89 -23.98
CA VAL A 49 6.92 2.89 -25.13
C VAL A 49 7.78 1.61 -25.17
N THR A 50 8.36 1.23 -24.04
CA THR A 50 9.33 0.14 -23.93
C THR A 50 8.71 -1.24 -24.21
N PHE A 51 7.47 -1.44 -23.78
CA PHE A 51 6.75 -2.72 -23.92
C PHE A 51 5.72 -2.73 -25.07
N ARG A 52 5.74 -1.70 -25.93
CA ARG A 52 4.90 -1.67 -27.12
C ARG A 52 5.15 -2.88 -28.01
N GLY A 53 4.08 -3.50 -28.52
CA GLY A 53 4.19 -4.64 -29.42
C GLY A 53 4.48 -5.97 -28.74
N MET A 54 4.65 -6.00 -27.41
CA MET A 54 4.88 -7.25 -26.67
C MET A 54 3.61 -8.10 -26.68
N THR A 55 3.79 -9.43 -26.69
CA THR A 55 2.73 -10.44 -26.62
C THR A 55 3.10 -11.53 -25.64
N ALA A 56 2.11 -12.24 -25.10
CA ALA A 56 2.36 -13.58 -24.59
C ALA A 56 2.87 -14.48 -25.72
N ARG A 57 3.49 -15.62 -25.37
CA ARG A 57 4.00 -16.54 -26.38
C ARG A 57 2.85 -17.12 -27.20
N ALA A 58 3.10 -17.39 -28.48
CA ALA A 58 2.09 -17.97 -29.37
C ALA A 58 1.63 -19.36 -28.90
N ASP A 59 2.55 -20.13 -28.31
CA ASP A 59 2.35 -21.45 -27.73
C ASP A 59 1.92 -21.44 -26.26
N GLU A 60 1.75 -20.26 -25.64
CA GLU A 60 1.20 -20.15 -24.29
C GLU A 60 -0.23 -20.72 -24.27
N VAL A 61 -0.47 -21.59 -23.30
CA VAL A 61 -1.74 -22.32 -23.09
C VAL A 61 -2.13 -22.24 -21.63
N GLN A 62 -3.43 -22.18 -21.37
CA GLN A 62 -4.00 -22.26 -20.04
C GLN A 62 -5.24 -23.15 -20.05
N CYS A 63 -5.57 -23.75 -18.91
CA CYS A 63 -6.81 -24.52 -18.76
C CYS A 63 -8.01 -23.58 -18.77
N ASP A 64 -9.06 -23.92 -19.54
CA ASP A 64 -10.34 -23.20 -19.49
C ASP A 64 -10.91 -23.12 -18.05
N CYS A 65 -10.58 -24.12 -17.22
CA CYS A 65 -10.96 -24.20 -15.82
C CYS A 65 -10.35 -23.14 -14.91
N HIS A 66 -9.23 -22.52 -15.29
CA HIS A 66 -8.51 -21.51 -14.50
C HIS A 66 -8.46 -20.14 -15.17
N TRP A 67 -8.54 -20.09 -16.50
CA TRP A 67 -8.27 -18.88 -17.28
C TRP A 67 -9.52 -18.27 -17.95
N GLY A 68 -10.59 -19.04 -18.12
CA GLY A 68 -11.76 -18.64 -18.90
C GLY A 68 -11.76 -19.30 -20.28
N SER A 69 -11.90 -18.52 -21.34
CA SER A 69 -12.05 -19.02 -22.71
C SER A 69 -10.76 -18.94 -23.53
N ALA A 70 -10.66 -19.78 -24.57
CA ALA A 70 -9.60 -19.67 -25.57
C ALA A 70 -9.57 -18.29 -26.28
N GLU A 71 -10.71 -17.60 -26.38
CA GLU A 71 -10.80 -16.26 -26.95
C GLU A 71 -10.13 -15.21 -26.06
N GLU A 72 -10.33 -15.29 -24.75
CA GLU A 72 -9.66 -14.43 -23.76
C GLU A 72 -8.15 -14.66 -23.76
N LEU A 73 -7.70 -15.92 -23.82
CA LEU A 73 -6.28 -16.24 -23.98
C LEU A 73 -5.69 -15.67 -25.27
N ALA A 74 -6.45 -15.73 -26.37
CA ALA A 74 -6.00 -15.18 -27.64
C ALA A 74 -5.78 -13.66 -27.58
N ARG A 75 -6.44 -12.92 -26.68
CA ARG A 75 -6.21 -11.47 -26.50
C ARG A 75 -4.80 -11.14 -26.01
N LEU A 76 -4.18 -12.01 -25.20
CA LEU A 76 -2.79 -11.83 -24.79
C LEU A 76 -1.79 -11.99 -25.95
N LYS A 77 -2.21 -12.64 -27.04
CA LYS A 77 -1.41 -12.85 -28.26
C LYS A 77 -1.55 -11.70 -29.26
N VAL A 78 -2.47 -10.77 -29.01
CA VAL A 78 -2.62 -9.54 -29.79
C VAL A 78 -1.88 -8.42 -29.05
N PRO A 79 -0.88 -7.77 -29.66
CA PRO A 79 -0.15 -6.68 -29.00
C PRO A 79 -1.04 -5.45 -28.81
N ASP A 80 -0.70 -4.64 -27.81
CA ASP A 80 -1.24 -3.28 -27.60
C ASP A 80 -2.77 -3.16 -27.50
N THR A 81 -3.49 -4.28 -27.41
CA THR A 81 -4.94 -4.31 -27.23
C THR A 81 -5.27 -4.19 -25.75
N GLU A 82 -6.16 -3.29 -25.41
CA GLU A 82 -6.67 -3.16 -24.05
C GLU A 82 -7.40 -4.44 -23.64
N LEU A 83 -7.07 -4.93 -22.44
CA LEU A 83 -7.72 -6.09 -21.83
C LEU A 83 -8.86 -5.62 -20.94
N ASP A 84 -9.91 -6.43 -20.86
CA ASP A 84 -10.92 -6.26 -19.83
C ASP A 84 -10.28 -6.34 -18.42
N PRO A 85 -10.75 -5.57 -17.41
CA PRO A 85 -10.17 -5.57 -16.07
C PRO A 85 -10.05 -6.96 -15.43
N ASP A 86 -11.01 -7.86 -15.64
CA ASP A 86 -10.96 -9.21 -15.08
C ASP A 86 -9.90 -10.05 -15.80
N LEU A 87 -9.79 -9.91 -17.12
CA LEU A 87 -8.74 -10.56 -17.90
C LEU A 87 -7.34 -10.03 -17.55
N LEU A 88 -7.23 -8.71 -17.32
CA LEU A 88 -6.00 -8.10 -16.85
C LEU A 88 -5.60 -8.66 -15.48
N HIS A 89 -6.56 -8.74 -14.54
CA HIS A 89 -6.35 -9.34 -13.23
C HIS A 89 -5.82 -10.77 -13.35
N LEU A 90 -6.53 -11.62 -14.10
CA LEU A 90 -6.12 -13.00 -14.34
C LEU A 90 -4.70 -13.07 -14.91
N ALA A 91 -4.35 -12.17 -15.85
CA ALA A 91 -3.04 -12.21 -16.51
C ALA A 91 -1.87 -12.08 -15.53
N TRP A 92 -1.95 -11.18 -14.56
CA TRP A 92 -0.86 -10.97 -13.61
C TRP A 92 -0.98 -11.80 -12.33
N SER A 93 -2.18 -12.22 -11.91
CA SER A 93 -2.40 -12.93 -10.64
C SER A 93 -2.22 -14.44 -10.77
N THR A 94 -2.51 -14.99 -11.95
CA THR A 94 -2.45 -16.44 -12.22
C THR A 94 -1.00 -16.97 -12.12
N PRO A 95 -0.74 -18.03 -11.34
CA PRO A 95 0.62 -18.52 -11.09
C PRO A 95 1.15 -19.53 -12.12
N ASP A 96 0.29 -20.16 -12.92
CA ASP A 96 0.61 -21.37 -13.71
C ASP A 96 1.00 -21.09 -15.17
N TRP A 97 1.43 -19.86 -15.47
CA TRP A 97 2.00 -19.51 -16.76
C TRP A 97 3.30 -20.25 -17.04
N SER A 98 3.49 -20.71 -18.28
CA SER A 98 4.76 -21.30 -18.70
C SER A 98 5.86 -20.24 -18.88
N ASP A 99 5.51 -19.05 -19.37
CA ASP A 99 6.39 -17.87 -19.45
C ASP A 99 5.70 -16.65 -18.83
N HIS A 100 5.66 -16.61 -17.49
CA HIS A 100 5.08 -15.49 -16.72
C HIS A 100 5.71 -14.15 -17.12
N GLY A 101 7.01 -14.14 -17.43
CA GLY A 101 7.71 -12.95 -17.90
C GLY A 101 7.14 -12.39 -19.20
N ALA A 102 6.81 -13.24 -20.19
CA ALA A 102 6.19 -12.79 -21.44
C ALA A 102 4.78 -12.23 -21.23
N VAL A 103 3.98 -12.87 -20.37
CA VAL A 103 2.64 -12.38 -20.02
C VAL A 103 2.74 -11.05 -19.29
N LEU A 104 3.61 -10.94 -18.29
CA LEU A 104 3.81 -9.70 -17.55
C LEU A 104 4.25 -8.57 -18.49
N ARG A 105 5.24 -8.80 -19.38
CA ARG A 105 5.66 -7.81 -20.38
C ARG A 105 4.51 -7.34 -21.28
N ARG A 106 3.59 -8.22 -21.65
CA ARG A 106 2.40 -7.89 -22.46
C ARG A 106 1.42 -6.99 -21.72
N VAL A 107 1.21 -7.21 -20.42
CA VAL A 107 0.17 -6.49 -19.67
C VAL A 107 0.70 -5.29 -18.91
N LEU A 108 2.02 -5.20 -18.68
CA LEU A 108 2.63 -4.22 -17.80
C LEU A 108 2.24 -2.76 -18.09
N PRO A 109 2.14 -2.27 -19.34
CA PRO A 109 1.70 -0.90 -19.59
C PRO A 109 0.28 -0.57 -19.12
N GLN A 110 -0.65 -1.52 -19.24
CA GLN A 110 -2.02 -1.34 -18.74
C GLN A 110 -2.05 -1.57 -17.24
N PHE A 111 -1.42 -2.65 -16.77
CA PHE A 111 -1.35 -3.04 -15.37
C PHE A 111 -0.74 -1.93 -14.49
N ALA A 112 0.36 -1.31 -14.91
CA ALA A 112 0.99 -0.22 -14.15
C ALA A 112 0.07 0.99 -13.97
N ARG A 113 -0.76 1.32 -14.97
CA ARG A 113 -1.74 2.40 -14.86
C ARG A 113 -2.83 2.05 -13.85
N GLU A 114 -3.40 0.85 -13.96
CA GLU A 114 -4.39 0.34 -13.01
C GLU A 114 -3.82 0.29 -11.58
N LEU A 115 -2.57 -0.15 -11.41
CA LEU A 115 -1.88 -0.12 -10.11
C LEU A 115 -1.81 1.28 -9.54
N THR A 116 -1.36 2.27 -10.32
CA THR A 116 -1.29 3.65 -9.81
C THR A 116 -2.65 4.30 -9.58
N ALA A 117 -3.71 3.75 -10.17
CA ALA A 117 -5.09 4.19 -10.00
C ALA A 117 -5.85 3.42 -8.89
N GLY A 118 -5.22 2.45 -8.22
CA GLY A 118 -5.80 1.71 -7.10
C GLY A 118 -6.41 0.34 -7.41
N LEU A 119 -6.18 -0.23 -8.61
CA LEU A 119 -6.70 -1.53 -9.09
C LEU A 119 -8.23 -1.71 -9.09
N GLY A 120 -9.00 -0.71 -8.67
CA GLY A 120 -10.46 -0.76 -8.63
C GLY A 120 -10.97 -1.96 -7.82
N ALA A 121 -11.79 -2.80 -8.46
CA ALA A 121 -12.40 -3.98 -7.81
C ALA A 121 -11.39 -5.02 -7.32
N HIS A 122 -10.14 -4.99 -7.83
CA HIS A 122 -9.10 -5.99 -7.56
C HIS A 122 -8.06 -5.53 -6.53
N ALA A 123 -8.32 -4.43 -5.82
CA ALA A 123 -7.43 -3.91 -4.76
C ALA A 123 -7.13 -4.94 -3.65
N TYR A 124 -8.03 -5.91 -3.43
CA TYR A 124 -7.85 -6.98 -2.45
C TYR A 124 -6.69 -7.93 -2.77
N ALA A 125 -6.17 -7.92 -4.00
CA ALA A 125 -5.11 -8.81 -4.47
C ALA A 125 -3.73 -8.13 -4.57
N ILE A 126 -3.55 -7.00 -3.86
CA ILE A 126 -2.31 -6.21 -3.89
C ILE A 126 -1.08 -7.02 -3.43
N ASP A 127 -1.27 -7.96 -2.51
CA ASP A 127 -0.26 -8.87 -2.00
C ASP A 127 0.34 -9.78 -3.09
N HIS A 128 -0.42 -10.06 -4.15
CA HIS A 128 0.04 -10.87 -5.29
C HIS A 128 0.87 -10.10 -6.33
N VAL A 129 0.84 -8.76 -6.30
CA VAL A 129 1.50 -7.94 -7.32
C VAL A 129 3.01 -8.10 -7.26
N GLY A 130 3.60 -8.01 -6.07
CA GLY A 130 5.04 -8.17 -5.88
C GLY A 130 5.54 -9.53 -6.37
N THR A 131 4.84 -10.61 -6.00
CA THR A 131 5.12 -11.97 -6.50
C THR A 131 4.96 -12.08 -8.03
N SER A 132 4.04 -11.33 -8.64
CA SER A 132 3.92 -11.31 -10.10
C SER A 132 5.18 -10.76 -10.77
N PHE A 133 5.74 -9.66 -10.25
CA PHE A 133 7.01 -9.11 -10.73
C PHE A 133 8.17 -10.10 -10.50
N GLU A 134 8.25 -10.69 -9.31
CA GLU A 134 9.27 -11.69 -8.95
C GLU A 134 9.26 -12.87 -9.95
N ARG A 135 8.10 -13.49 -10.17
CA ARG A 135 7.93 -14.59 -11.14
C ARG A 135 8.22 -14.18 -12.58
N GLY A 136 8.02 -12.91 -12.89
CA GLY A 136 8.36 -12.35 -14.19
C GLY A 136 9.87 -12.24 -14.41
N GLU A 137 10.68 -12.34 -13.35
CA GLU A 137 12.14 -12.17 -13.37
C GLU A 137 12.56 -10.87 -14.06
N TRP A 138 11.85 -9.76 -13.78
CA TRP A 138 12.00 -8.52 -14.55
C TRP A 138 13.41 -7.93 -14.51
N GLN A 139 14.18 -8.19 -13.45
CA GLN A 139 15.57 -7.78 -13.33
C GLN A 139 16.47 -8.48 -14.36
N GLN A 140 16.08 -9.65 -14.86
CA GLN A 140 16.83 -10.44 -15.86
C GLN A 140 16.45 -10.10 -17.30
N TRP A 141 15.43 -9.25 -17.50
CA TRP A 141 15.03 -8.79 -18.83
C TRP A 141 16.11 -7.93 -19.49
N PRO A 142 16.02 -7.68 -20.81
CA PRO A 142 16.89 -6.72 -21.49
C PRO A 142 17.01 -5.39 -20.72
N ALA A 143 18.21 -4.82 -20.68
CA ALA A 143 18.55 -3.71 -19.80
C ALA A 143 17.59 -2.50 -19.90
N GLU A 144 17.07 -2.20 -21.09
CA GLU A 144 16.10 -1.13 -21.27
C GLU A 144 14.75 -1.42 -20.59
N GLN A 145 14.29 -2.68 -20.69
CA GLN A 145 13.05 -3.14 -20.07
C GLN A 145 13.16 -3.15 -18.55
N SER A 146 14.22 -3.77 -18.01
CA SER A 146 14.43 -3.81 -16.56
C SER A 146 14.61 -2.40 -15.97
N ALA A 147 15.34 -1.51 -16.65
CA ALA A 147 15.47 -0.12 -16.23
C ALA A 147 14.15 0.66 -16.29
N ALA A 148 13.23 0.32 -17.19
CA ALA A 148 11.91 0.95 -17.23
C ALA A 148 11.02 0.49 -16.06
N VAL A 149 11.05 -0.80 -15.72
CA VAL A 149 10.34 -1.34 -14.54
C VAL A 149 10.88 -0.77 -13.23
N GLY A 150 12.20 -0.77 -13.06
CA GLY A 150 12.85 -0.22 -11.86
C GLY A 150 12.52 1.25 -11.65
N GLU A 151 12.55 2.06 -12.71
CA GLU A 151 12.18 3.48 -12.62
C GLU A 151 10.70 3.68 -12.29
N PHE A 152 9.80 2.86 -12.84
CA PHE A 152 8.38 2.90 -12.48
C PHE A 152 8.16 2.61 -11.00
N LEU A 153 8.72 1.52 -10.47
CA LEU A 153 8.56 1.17 -9.06
C LEU A 153 9.12 2.27 -8.14
N HIS A 154 10.29 2.84 -8.46
CA HIS A 154 10.87 3.95 -7.70
C HIS A 154 10.05 5.24 -7.78
N ALA A 155 9.56 5.59 -8.97
CA ALA A 155 8.73 6.77 -9.14
C ALA A 155 7.39 6.64 -8.40
N TRP A 156 6.79 5.44 -8.42
CA TRP A 156 5.55 5.16 -7.72
C TRP A 156 5.73 5.23 -6.21
N TRP A 157 6.76 4.58 -5.65
CA TRP A 157 7.08 4.66 -4.24
C TRP A 157 7.35 6.10 -3.77
N ALA A 158 8.18 6.85 -4.51
CA ALA A 158 8.49 8.24 -4.18
C ALA A 158 7.24 9.15 -4.25
N HIS A 159 6.34 8.90 -5.19
CA HIS A 159 5.06 9.61 -5.28
C HIS A 159 4.17 9.29 -4.09
N THR A 160 3.99 8.01 -3.75
CA THR A 160 3.18 7.57 -2.59
C THR A 160 3.61 8.25 -1.29
N LEU A 161 4.92 8.36 -1.04
CA LEU A 161 5.44 9.00 0.18
C LEU A 161 5.17 10.51 0.27
N ARG A 162 4.78 11.16 -0.83
CA ARG A 162 4.46 12.59 -0.89
C ARG A 162 2.98 12.87 -1.07
N THR A 163 2.22 11.89 -1.54
CA THR A 163 0.77 12.00 -1.70
C THR A 163 0.08 11.78 -0.36
N PRO A 164 -0.78 12.71 0.10
CA PRO A 164 -1.44 12.54 1.37
C PRO A 164 -2.32 11.29 1.47
N ASP A 165 -3.14 11.04 0.45
CA ASP A 165 -4.07 9.91 0.38
C ASP A 165 -3.78 9.13 -0.91
N PRO A 166 -2.70 8.32 -0.93
CA PRO A 166 -2.33 7.56 -2.10
C PRO A 166 -3.32 6.42 -2.35
N ALA A 167 -3.47 6.00 -3.60
CA ALA A 167 -4.38 4.90 -3.95
C ALA A 167 -4.05 3.59 -3.22
N PHE A 168 -2.78 3.42 -2.85
CA PHE A 168 -2.29 2.35 -1.98
C PHE A 168 -1.49 2.95 -0.81
N PRO A 169 -1.80 2.56 0.44
CA PRO A 169 -1.02 2.95 1.60
C PRO A 169 0.47 2.58 1.48
N ALA A 170 1.33 3.36 2.14
CA ALA A 170 2.77 3.08 2.15
C ALA A 170 3.10 1.71 2.75
N GLU A 171 2.31 1.27 3.74
CA GLU A 171 2.40 -0.05 4.37
C GLU A 171 2.03 -1.21 3.42
N ASP A 172 1.27 -0.99 2.36
CA ASP A 172 1.00 -2.05 1.37
C ASP A 172 2.02 -2.03 0.23
N LEU A 173 2.49 -0.83 -0.14
CA LEU A 173 3.39 -0.66 -1.27
C LEU A 173 4.85 -1.04 -0.97
N LEU A 174 5.35 -0.81 0.26
CA LEU A 174 6.71 -1.20 0.62
C LEU A 174 6.94 -2.72 0.53
N PRO A 175 6.07 -3.59 1.07
CA PRO A 175 6.15 -5.04 0.86
C PRO A 175 6.18 -5.41 -0.61
N LEU A 176 5.27 -4.85 -1.41
CA LEU A 176 5.20 -5.09 -2.86
C LEU A 176 6.54 -4.77 -3.53
N CYS A 177 7.13 -3.60 -3.23
CA CYS A 177 8.42 -3.20 -3.77
C CYS A 177 9.55 -4.16 -3.34
N ARG A 178 9.55 -4.62 -2.08
CA ARG A 178 10.50 -5.63 -1.59
C ARG A 178 10.33 -6.94 -2.34
N GLU A 179 9.12 -7.48 -2.44
CA GLU A 179 8.85 -8.74 -3.14
C GLU A 179 9.24 -8.65 -4.62
N ALA A 180 8.85 -7.57 -5.29
CA ALA A 180 9.17 -7.36 -6.70
C ALA A 180 10.68 -7.30 -6.95
N SER A 181 11.44 -6.66 -6.06
CA SER A 181 12.87 -6.39 -6.28
C SER A 181 13.82 -7.41 -5.64
N GLY A 182 13.35 -8.17 -4.65
CA GLY A 182 14.15 -9.03 -3.79
C GLY A 182 15.02 -8.28 -2.77
N ALA A 183 14.85 -6.96 -2.62
CA ALA A 183 15.67 -6.15 -1.72
C ALA A 183 14.85 -5.04 -1.04
N LEU A 184 15.12 -4.77 0.24
CA LEU A 184 14.42 -3.75 1.01
C LEU A 184 15.15 -2.39 1.00
N GLY A 185 16.49 -2.41 1.15
CA GLY A 185 17.33 -1.22 1.27
C GLY A 185 17.09 -0.08 0.27
N PRO A 186 16.94 -0.32 -1.05
CA PRO A 186 16.68 0.77 -2.02
C PRO A 186 15.40 1.56 -1.75
N TRP A 187 14.38 0.92 -1.19
CA TRP A 187 13.09 1.54 -0.88
C TRP A 187 13.14 2.32 0.42
N LEU A 188 13.82 1.75 1.43
CA LEU A 188 14.09 2.44 2.69
C LEU A 188 14.95 3.68 2.51
N ALA A 189 15.93 3.65 1.59
CA ALA A 189 16.73 4.83 1.26
C ALA A 189 15.88 5.97 0.66
N VAL A 190 14.88 5.65 -0.17
CA VAL A 190 13.92 6.65 -0.68
C VAL A 190 13.06 7.21 0.45
N TRP A 191 12.61 6.37 1.38
CA TRP A 191 11.81 6.82 2.53
C TRP A 191 12.61 7.64 3.53
N GLU A 192 13.88 7.30 3.73
CA GLU A 192 14.82 8.08 4.54
C GLU A 192 15.01 9.49 3.95
N ALA A 193 15.15 9.59 2.63
CA ALA A 193 15.30 10.86 1.93
C ALA A 193 13.98 11.66 1.78
N ALA A 194 12.83 11.02 2.02
CA ALA A 194 11.53 11.68 1.96
C ALA A 194 11.28 12.45 3.26
N GLU A 195 11.48 13.77 3.18
CA GLU A 195 11.23 14.71 4.27
C GLU A 195 9.82 15.30 4.18
N GLY A 196 9.30 15.74 5.32
CA GLY A 196 8.05 16.49 5.40
C GLY A 196 6.90 15.73 6.09
N PRO A 197 5.81 16.46 6.41
CA PRO A 197 4.74 15.95 7.28
C PRO A 197 3.97 14.77 6.67
N VAL A 198 3.87 14.68 5.34
CA VAL A 198 3.19 13.56 4.66
C VAL A 198 3.99 12.27 4.81
N ALA A 199 5.30 12.31 4.55
CA ALA A 199 6.17 11.14 4.69
C ALA A 199 6.26 10.68 6.16
N ASP A 200 6.24 11.61 7.11
CA ASP A 200 6.20 11.33 8.55
C ASP A 200 4.87 10.71 8.99
N ARG A 201 3.75 11.14 8.39
CA ARG A 201 2.44 10.51 8.64
C ARG A 201 2.42 9.07 8.13
N HIS A 202 2.86 8.83 6.88
CA HIS A 202 2.95 7.48 6.32
C HIS A 202 3.80 6.56 7.20
N LEU A 203 4.89 7.10 7.77
CA LEU A 203 5.75 6.36 8.70
C LEU A 203 5.02 6.01 10.00
N ALA A 204 4.26 6.95 10.56
CA ALA A 204 3.47 6.71 11.77
C ALA A 204 2.37 5.66 11.55
N GLU A 205 1.61 5.78 10.46
CA GLU A 205 0.53 4.84 10.08
C GLU A 205 1.09 3.43 9.86
N THR A 206 2.17 3.32 9.08
CA THR A 206 2.84 2.03 8.83
C THR A 206 3.30 1.37 10.13
N LEU A 207 3.93 2.14 11.03
CA LEU A 207 4.36 1.59 12.30
C LEU A 207 3.19 1.21 13.19
N ASP A 208 2.10 1.98 13.23
CA ASP A 208 0.91 1.63 14.00
C ASP A 208 0.31 0.29 13.54
N SER A 209 0.29 0.07 12.22
CA SER A 209 -0.17 -1.16 11.58
C SER A 209 0.75 -2.37 11.85
N TRP A 210 2.08 -2.17 11.81
CA TRP A 210 3.07 -3.25 11.76
C TRP A 210 3.73 -3.62 13.08
N THR A 211 3.70 -2.71 14.05
CA THR A 211 4.52 -2.81 15.27
C THR A 211 4.31 -4.12 16.03
N THR A 212 3.07 -4.61 16.07
CA THR A 212 2.75 -5.83 16.81
C THR A 212 3.48 -7.05 16.24
N GLN A 213 3.46 -7.23 14.91
CA GLN A 213 4.13 -8.33 14.19
C GLN A 213 5.65 -8.20 14.34
N LEU A 214 6.19 -7.00 14.14
CA LEU A 214 7.62 -6.74 14.26
C LEU A 214 8.14 -7.04 15.67
N LEU A 215 7.40 -6.68 16.72
CA LEU A 215 7.80 -6.92 18.10
C LEU A 215 7.87 -8.42 18.45
N VAL A 216 7.07 -9.26 17.80
CA VAL A 216 7.08 -10.72 18.00
C VAL A 216 7.99 -11.47 17.04
N GLY A 217 8.75 -10.75 16.19
CA GLY A 217 9.71 -11.37 15.27
C GLY A 217 9.10 -11.87 13.96
N TYR A 218 7.95 -11.35 13.55
CA TYR A 218 7.34 -11.67 12.25
C TYR A 218 7.35 -10.45 11.32
N LEU A 219 7.45 -10.71 10.02
CA LEU A 219 7.15 -9.70 9.02
C LEU A 219 5.64 -9.37 9.04
N PRO A 220 5.27 -8.10 8.83
CA PRO A 220 3.87 -7.67 8.74
C PRO A 220 3.11 -8.23 7.52
N TRP A 221 3.83 -8.79 6.55
CA TRP A 221 3.29 -9.40 5.34
C TRP A 221 3.79 -10.83 5.15
N PHE A 222 3.11 -11.59 4.30
CA PHE A 222 3.51 -12.95 3.93
C PHE A 222 4.32 -12.92 2.62
N SER A 223 5.56 -13.38 2.67
CA SER A 223 6.37 -13.60 1.47
C SER A 223 6.18 -15.05 1.01
N ARG A 224 5.78 -15.24 -0.26
CA ARG A 224 5.47 -16.58 -0.81
C ARG A 224 6.72 -17.37 -1.21
N SER A 225 7.82 -16.66 -1.43
CA SER A 225 9.00 -17.19 -2.12
C SER A 225 10.27 -17.13 -1.25
N SER A 226 10.18 -16.55 -0.05
CA SER A 226 11.32 -16.46 0.87
C SER A 226 11.46 -17.70 1.75
N THR A 227 12.70 -17.94 2.17
CA THR A 227 12.97 -18.84 3.29
C THR A 227 12.77 -18.12 4.62
N TRP A 228 12.67 -18.90 5.71
CA TRP A 228 12.60 -18.35 7.06
C TRP A 228 13.82 -17.47 7.39
N GLU A 229 15.03 -17.87 6.98
CA GLU A 229 16.25 -17.09 7.20
C GLU A 229 16.25 -15.76 6.44
N GLU A 230 15.66 -15.73 5.24
CA GLU A 230 15.51 -14.49 4.46
C GLU A 230 14.49 -13.55 5.12
N ASP A 231 13.39 -14.08 5.66
CA ASP A 231 12.41 -13.29 6.41
C ASP A 231 12.99 -12.71 7.70
N GLU A 232 13.79 -13.50 8.44
CA GLU A 232 14.53 -13.00 9.62
C GLU A 232 15.49 -11.87 9.24
N ALA A 233 16.24 -12.00 8.14
CA ALA A 233 17.15 -10.96 7.69
C ALA A 233 16.42 -9.66 7.30
N VAL A 234 15.27 -9.77 6.62
CA VAL A 234 14.43 -8.61 6.27
C VAL A 234 13.82 -7.98 7.52
N HIS A 235 13.39 -8.80 8.49
CA HIS A 235 12.87 -8.33 9.76
C HIS A 235 13.95 -7.53 10.53
N ASP A 236 15.17 -8.04 10.61
CA ASP A 236 16.29 -7.38 11.26
C ASP A 236 16.65 -6.06 10.58
N GLU A 237 16.68 -6.03 9.24
CA GLU A 237 16.93 -4.81 8.45
C GLU A 237 15.84 -3.76 8.72
N LEU A 238 14.57 -4.16 8.65
CA LEU A 238 13.42 -3.27 8.80
C LEU A 238 13.32 -2.70 10.22
N THR A 239 13.46 -3.54 11.25
CA THR A 239 13.42 -3.10 12.65
C THR A 239 14.60 -2.21 13.00
N SER A 240 15.80 -2.52 12.48
CA SER A 240 16.98 -1.67 12.63
C SER A 240 16.80 -0.31 11.98
N TRP A 241 16.16 -0.26 10.81
CA TRP A 241 15.87 1.00 10.10
C TRP A 241 14.85 1.83 10.89
N PHE A 242 13.71 1.25 11.29
CA PHE A 242 12.70 1.97 12.06
C PHE A 242 13.25 2.50 13.39
N ALA A 243 13.98 1.68 14.14
CA ALA A 243 14.57 2.09 15.42
C ALA A 243 15.55 3.29 15.26
N ARG A 244 16.20 3.41 14.10
CA ARG A 244 17.14 4.48 13.80
C ARG A 244 16.46 5.75 13.30
N HIS A 245 15.52 5.63 12.36
CA HIS A 245 15.01 6.77 11.60
C HIS A 245 13.65 7.29 12.09
N ALA A 246 12.82 6.45 12.72
CA ALA A 246 11.47 6.84 13.12
C ALA A 246 11.38 7.74 14.37
N PRO A 247 12.19 7.58 15.44
CA PRO A 247 11.92 8.27 16.70
C PRO A 247 11.86 9.80 16.61
N ALA A 248 12.72 10.45 15.81
CA ALA A 248 12.71 11.90 15.67
C ALA A 248 11.49 12.38 14.86
N ARG A 249 11.19 11.69 13.76
CA ARG A 249 10.08 11.97 12.84
C ARG A 249 8.73 11.79 13.53
N LEU A 250 8.55 10.68 14.25
CA LEU A 250 7.34 10.41 15.02
C LEU A 250 7.06 11.47 16.09
N ARG A 251 8.10 11.94 16.80
CA ARG A 251 7.94 13.04 17.78
C ARG A 251 7.53 14.34 17.11
N ALA A 252 8.14 14.68 15.96
CA ALA A 252 7.79 15.87 15.20
C ALA A 252 6.36 15.81 14.66
N HIS A 253 5.91 14.62 14.23
CA HIS A 253 4.55 14.36 13.79
C HIS A 253 3.51 14.36 14.93
N GLY A 254 3.94 14.21 16.19
CA GLY A 254 3.05 14.12 17.35
C GLY A 254 2.46 12.73 17.59
N ALA A 255 3.20 11.68 17.25
CA ALA A 255 2.83 10.29 17.54
C ALA A 255 2.63 10.03 19.04
N SER A 256 1.85 8.99 19.36
CA SER A 256 1.58 8.60 20.74
C SER A 256 2.85 8.14 21.48
N GLU A 257 2.88 8.33 22.80
CA GLU A 257 3.96 7.80 23.64
C GLU A 257 4.06 6.27 23.54
N GLU A 258 2.93 5.57 23.36
CA GLU A 258 2.89 4.12 23.16
C GLU A 258 3.65 3.70 21.90
N LEU A 259 3.42 4.37 20.77
CA LEU A 259 4.12 4.07 19.52
C LEU A 259 5.63 4.37 19.63
N LEU A 260 6.00 5.46 20.31
CA LEU A 260 7.41 5.79 20.56
C LEU A 260 8.12 4.75 21.44
N GLU A 261 7.44 4.24 22.46
CA GLU A 261 7.96 3.16 23.31
C GLU A 261 8.08 1.84 22.54
N ASP A 262 7.10 1.51 21.72
CA ASP A 262 7.17 0.32 20.87
C ASP A 262 8.34 0.38 19.88
N VAL A 263 8.56 1.52 19.22
CA VAL A 263 9.71 1.72 18.34
C VAL A 263 11.03 1.63 19.10
N ARG A 264 11.09 2.13 20.35
CA ARG A 264 12.25 1.93 21.21
C ARG A 264 12.51 0.45 21.47
N LEU A 265 11.45 -0.33 21.73
CA LEU A 265 11.56 -1.78 21.94
C LEU A 265 12.02 -2.52 20.69
N LEU A 266 11.61 -2.11 19.48
CA LEU A 266 12.10 -2.70 18.22
C LEU A 266 13.63 -2.63 18.11
N GLY A 267 14.25 -1.56 18.61
CA GLY A 267 15.71 -1.40 18.62
C GLY A 267 16.46 -2.22 19.68
N LEU A 268 15.76 -2.99 20.53
CA LEU A 268 16.38 -3.80 21.57
C LEU A 268 16.55 -5.27 21.13
N PRO A 269 17.70 -5.91 21.46
CA PRO A 269 17.86 -7.36 21.30
C PRO A 269 16.79 -8.14 22.08
N GLY A 270 16.34 -9.28 21.56
CA GLY A 270 15.24 -10.08 22.12
C GLY A 270 15.25 -10.25 23.65
N PRO A 271 16.32 -10.80 24.27
CA PRO A 271 16.37 -10.99 25.72
C PRO A 271 16.28 -9.68 26.52
N VAL A 272 16.79 -8.57 25.98
CA VAL A 272 16.72 -7.24 26.61
C VAL A 272 15.33 -6.65 26.45
N ARG A 273 14.74 -6.78 25.25
CA ARG A 273 13.36 -6.39 24.95
C ARG A 273 12.37 -7.10 25.88
N GLU A 274 12.53 -8.42 26.06
CA GLU A 274 11.65 -9.22 26.91
C GLU A 274 11.73 -8.88 28.40
N ALA A 275 12.89 -8.41 28.85
CA ALA A 275 13.11 -7.96 30.22
C ALA A 275 12.61 -6.52 30.48
N ASP A 276 12.29 -5.76 29.43
CA ASP A 276 11.84 -4.38 29.54
C ASP A 276 10.45 -4.33 30.23
N PRO A 277 10.23 -3.43 31.21
CA PRO A 277 8.94 -3.29 31.87
C PRO A 277 7.77 -3.01 30.91
N HIS A 278 8.02 -2.27 29.83
CA HIS A 278 7.01 -1.95 28.82
C HIS A 278 6.58 -3.18 28.03
N TRP A 279 7.43 -4.20 27.91
CA TRP A 279 7.10 -5.46 27.23
C TRP A 279 5.84 -6.13 27.79
N GLN A 280 5.55 -5.97 29.08
CA GLN A 280 4.33 -6.53 29.68
C GLN A 280 3.05 -5.87 29.16
N VAL A 281 3.11 -4.60 28.74
CA VAL A 281 2.00 -3.91 28.07
C VAL A 281 1.79 -4.52 26.69
N VAL A 282 2.86 -4.63 25.90
CA VAL A 282 2.85 -5.25 24.56
C VAL A 282 2.29 -6.66 24.61
N ARG A 283 2.76 -7.50 25.53
CA ARG A 283 2.27 -8.89 25.70
C ARG A 283 0.77 -8.96 25.98
N ARG A 284 0.24 -8.04 26.77
CA ARG A 284 -1.22 -7.97 27.03
C ARG A 284 -1.98 -7.57 25.77
N ARG A 285 -1.47 -6.61 25.00
CA ARG A 285 -2.06 -6.18 23.71
C ARG A 285 -2.09 -7.34 22.71
N ILE A 286 -0.97 -8.06 22.54
CA ILE A 286 -0.86 -9.24 21.68
C ILE A 286 -1.87 -10.31 22.10
N ARG A 287 -1.93 -10.66 23.39
CA ARG A 287 -2.87 -11.67 23.89
C ARG A 287 -4.32 -11.27 23.63
N ALA A 288 -4.68 -10.01 23.93
CA ALA A 288 -6.03 -9.52 23.69
C ALA A 288 -6.40 -9.55 22.20
N ALA A 289 -5.46 -9.28 21.30
CA ALA A 289 -5.68 -9.39 19.86
C ALA A 289 -5.90 -10.85 19.43
N ALA A 290 -5.09 -11.79 19.93
CA ALA A 290 -5.25 -13.22 19.67
C ALA A 290 -6.60 -13.75 20.17
N ASP A 291 -7.02 -13.34 21.37
CA ASP A 291 -8.32 -13.73 21.94
C ASP A 291 -9.49 -13.18 21.09
N ARG A 292 -9.39 -11.95 20.59
CA ARG A 292 -10.39 -11.37 19.66
C ARG A 292 -10.45 -12.15 18.34
N ALA A 293 -9.32 -12.49 17.75
CA ALA A 293 -9.26 -13.25 16.51
C ALA A 293 -9.87 -14.66 16.69
N ALA A 294 -9.56 -15.34 17.79
CA ALA A 294 -10.14 -16.64 18.13
C ALA A 294 -11.66 -16.56 18.33
N GLN A 295 -12.16 -15.49 18.98
CA GLN A 295 -13.60 -15.27 19.16
C GLN A 295 -14.32 -15.00 17.84
N ALA A 296 -13.71 -14.24 16.93
CA ALA A 296 -14.26 -13.99 15.60
C ALA A 296 -14.35 -15.29 14.78
N ALA A 297 -13.30 -16.11 14.80
CA ALA A 297 -13.29 -17.41 14.11
C ALA A 297 -14.29 -18.42 14.68
N ALA A 298 -14.60 -18.34 15.98
CA ALA A 298 -15.60 -19.18 16.64
C ALA A 298 -17.05 -18.71 16.42
N THR A 299 -17.26 -17.48 15.94
CA THR A 299 -18.59 -16.94 15.67
C THR A 299 -19.04 -17.39 14.28
N PRO A 300 -20.08 -18.23 14.16
CA PRO A 300 -20.55 -18.66 12.85
C PRO A 300 -21.03 -17.44 12.05
N PRO A 301 -20.84 -17.43 10.71
CA PRO A 301 -21.32 -16.32 9.89
C PRO A 301 -22.83 -16.16 10.10
N PRO A 302 -23.36 -14.92 10.06
CA PRO A 302 -24.80 -14.70 10.18
C PRO A 302 -25.53 -15.59 9.17
N ALA A 303 -26.59 -16.26 9.62
CA ALA A 303 -27.41 -17.10 8.75
C ALA A 303 -27.81 -16.28 7.52
N ALA A 304 -27.52 -16.81 6.33
CA ALA A 304 -27.90 -16.15 5.08
C ALA A 304 -29.40 -15.81 5.13
N PRO A 305 -29.81 -14.61 4.67
CA PRO A 305 -31.23 -14.26 4.63
C PRO A 305 -31.98 -15.35 3.86
N ALA A 306 -33.09 -15.82 4.43
CA ALA A 306 -33.90 -16.84 3.81
C ALA A 306 -34.24 -16.43 2.37
N ALA A 307 -33.93 -17.29 1.41
CA ALA A 307 -34.27 -17.05 0.01
C ALA A 307 -35.77 -16.70 -0.09
N PRO A 308 -36.14 -15.66 -0.85
CA PRO A 308 -37.55 -15.34 -1.04
C PRO A 308 -38.28 -16.58 -1.58
N PRO A 309 -39.51 -16.85 -1.12
CA PRO A 309 -40.27 -18.01 -1.57
C PRO A 309 -40.38 -17.97 -3.10
N ALA A 310 -40.12 -19.11 -3.74
CA ALA A 310 -40.27 -19.24 -5.19
C ALA A 310 -41.71 -18.82 -5.59
N PRO A 311 -41.88 -18.06 -6.68
CA PRO A 311 -43.21 -17.69 -7.16
C PRO A 311 -44.02 -18.96 -7.43
N GLU A 312 -45.24 -19.02 -6.88
CA GLU A 312 -46.16 -20.12 -7.12
C GLU A 312 -46.43 -20.27 -8.62
N PRO A 313 -46.39 -21.49 -9.18
CA PRO A 313 -46.70 -21.71 -10.58
C PRO A 313 -48.17 -21.36 -10.83
N ASP A 314 -48.40 -20.42 -11.75
CA ASP A 314 -49.71 -19.97 -12.22
C ASP A 314 -50.54 -21.18 -12.70
N ARG A 315 -51.49 -21.60 -11.86
CA ARG A 315 -52.46 -22.67 -12.17
C ARG A 315 -53.68 -22.06 -12.85
N THR A 316 -53.50 -21.44 -14.00
CA THR A 316 -54.63 -20.99 -14.82
C THR A 316 -54.35 -21.11 -16.32
N ALA A 317 -54.27 -22.34 -16.80
CA ALA A 317 -54.52 -22.65 -18.22
C ALA A 317 -55.08 -24.07 -18.34
N ALA A 318 -56.40 -24.19 -18.22
CA ALA A 318 -57.13 -25.36 -18.72
C ALA A 318 -57.37 -25.17 -20.23
N PRO A 319 -57.19 -26.20 -21.08
CA PRO A 319 -57.50 -26.10 -22.49
C PRO A 319 -59.00 -26.25 -22.73
N GLY A 320 -59.57 -25.36 -23.54
CA GLY A 320 -60.84 -25.52 -24.24
C GLY A 320 -60.56 -25.67 -25.74
#